data_AF-A0A158FHJ2-F1
#
_entry.id   AF-A0A158FHJ2-F1
#
_cell.length_a   1.000
_cell.length_b   1.000
_cell.length_c   1.000
_cell.angle_alpha   90.00
_cell.angle_beta   90.00
_cell.angle_gamma   90.00
#
_symmetry.space_group_name_H-M   'P 1'
#
loop_
_entity.id
_entity.type
_entity.pdbx_description
1 polymer ?
#
loop_
_entity_poly.entity_id
_entity_poly.type
_entity_poly.pdbx_seq_one_letter_code
_entity_poly.pdbx_strand_id
1 'polypeptide(L)'
;MAQEYDAEIGRTLGWDLASYGWTPRNDAPAHVLEGHAEGKARFGPNTKVPTRFERKWLQLRQNALRRGKIVDAAITPRFIEFIDYPTCPVTLVEMTHSTGADTDWSVDRVNNDGAYADGNLIVMSVRANKAKGSKSLLDVKELLANWEPLPGLSFRESFRLLSLMEKPCSSPTAQEPRNTLFTRLCFGTARTNYQNLQHILVMCTTVDSSKRNAMFRTLSDAHTHADSRASASLLKLAYEKLVKRMQSVDYMYDACSDEAFQTLLRRWVETIPSTRRKAFDAKLEAITGGSGIPKEVLRTWALESKGRFADW
;
A
#
# COMPACT_ATOMS: atom_id res chain seq x y z
N MET A 1 13.61 -25.50 14.54
CA MET A 1 12.35 -24.99 13.96
C MET A 1 12.53 -23.72 13.13
N ALA A 2 12.95 -22.57 13.66
CA ALA A 2 13.16 -21.35 12.84
C ALA A 2 14.20 -21.57 11.71
N GLN A 3 15.36 -22.13 12.05
CA GLN A 3 16.41 -22.48 11.08
C GLN A 3 15.97 -23.56 10.08
N GLU A 4 15.09 -24.47 10.48
CA GLU A 4 14.55 -25.52 9.60
C GLU A 4 13.52 -24.95 8.63
N TYR A 5 12.69 -24.02 9.10
CA TYR A 5 11.74 -23.27 8.28
C TYR A 5 12.46 -22.41 7.24
N ASP A 6 13.55 -21.74 7.64
CA ASP A 6 14.42 -20.99 6.73
C ASP A 6 15.07 -21.93 5.69
N ALA A 7 15.50 -23.12 6.11
CA ALA A 7 16.07 -24.12 5.22
C ALA A 7 15.06 -24.63 4.19
N GLU A 8 13.82 -24.93 4.59
CA GLU A 8 12.75 -25.33 3.68
C GLU A 8 12.43 -24.22 2.67
N ILE A 9 12.17 -23.00 3.17
CA ILE A 9 11.87 -21.83 2.32
C ILE A 9 12.96 -21.60 1.30
N GLY A 10 14.21 -21.65 1.74
CA GLY A 10 15.31 -21.38 0.86
C GLY A 10 15.59 -22.54 -0.11
N ARG A 11 15.36 -23.80 0.26
CA ARG A 11 15.35 -24.92 -0.70
C ARG A 11 14.27 -24.72 -1.77
N THR A 12 13.05 -24.37 -1.39
CA THR A 12 11.97 -24.04 -2.35
C THR A 12 12.37 -22.88 -3.25
N LEU A 13 12.97 -21.82 -2.71
CA LEU A 13 13.46 -20.70 -3.51
C LEU A 13 14.55 -21.13 -4.50
N GLY A 14 15.50 -21.96 -4.07
CA GLY A 14 16.53 -22.53 -4.94
C GLY A 14 15.94 -23.33 -6.09
N TRP A 15 14.97 -24.19 -5.78
CA TRP A 15 14.24 -24.98 -6.78
C TRP A 15 13.51 -24.09 -7.79
N ASP A 16 12.81 -23.06 -7.33
CA ASP A 16 12.12 -22.11 -8.19
C ASP A 16 13.11 -21.36 -9.09
N LEU A 17 14.23 -20.86 -8.55
CA LEU A 17 15.29 -20.22 -9.32
C LEU A 17 15.79 -21.13 -10.45
N ALA A 18 16.06 -22.40 -10.15
CA ALA A 18 16.49 -23.38 -11.14
C ALA A 18 15.43 -23.61 -12.22
N SER A 19 14.14 -23.64 -11.86
CA SER A 19 13.04 -23.83 -12.81
C SER A 19 12.95 -22.70 -13.86
N TYR A 20 13.43 -21.50 -13.53
CA TYR A 20 13.51 -20.34 -14.42
C TYR A 20 14.91 -20.10 -15.00
N GLY A 21 15.85 -21.04 -14.82
CA GLY A 21 17.23 -20.91 -15.29
C GLY A 21 18.00 -19.75 -14.64
N TRP A 22 17.58 -19.32 -13.46
CA TRP A 22 18.16 -18.19 -12.74
C TRP A 22 19.19 -18.66 -11.73
N THR A 23 20.37 -18.04 -11.76
CA THR A 23 21.43 -18.33 -10.80
C THR A 23 21.10 -17.69 -9.45
N PRO A 24 21.23 -18.42 -8.32
CA PRO A 24 21.19 -17.83 -7.00
C PRO A 24 22.26 -16.75 -6.85
N ARG A 25 22.02 -15.77 -5.99
CA ARG A 25 23.03 -14.76 -5.69
C ARG A 25 24.30 -15.40 -5.10
N ASN A 26 25.43 -14.72 -5.26
CA ASN A 26 26.71 -15.17 -4.70
C ASN A 26 26.69 -15.26 -3.17
N ASP A 27 25.82 -14.48 -2.51
CA ASP A 27 25.61 -14.49 -1.06
C ASP A 27 24.43 -15.38 -0.63
N ALA A 28 23.96 -16.29 -1.49
CA ALA A 28 22.85 -17.18 -1.18
C ALA A 28 23.22 -18.18 -0.06
N PRO A 29 22.33 -18.42 0.93
CA PRO A 29 22.52 -19.45 1.94
C PRO A 29 22.64 -20.86 1.34
N ALA A 30 23.29 -21.77 2.06
CA ALA A 30 23.55 -23.15 1.62
C ALA A 30 22.28 -23.89 1.16
N HIS A 31 21.19 -23.76 1.91
CA HIS A 31 19.92 -24.40 1.58
C HIS A 31 19.32 -23.90 0.24
N VAL A 32 19.62 -22.67 -0.19
CA VAL A 32 19.20 -22.16 -1.51
C VAL A 32 20.03 -22.80 -2.61
N LEU A 33 21.33 -22.97 -2.36
CA LEU A 33 22.24 -23.63 -3.30
C LEU A 33 21.89 -25.11 -3.47
N GLU A 34 21.54 -25.80 -2.38
CA GLU A 34 21.05 -27.19 -2.38
C GLU A 34 19.79 -27.33 -3.25
N GLY A 35 18.73 -26.57 -2.94
CA GLY A 35 17.49 -26.64 -3.72
C GLY A 35 17.67 -26.25 -5.18
N HIS A 36 18.59 -25.31 -5.47
CA HIS A 36 18.94 -24.95 -6.84
C HIS A 36 19.69 -26.07 -7.56
N ALA A 37 20.60 -26.78 -6.90
CA ALA A 37 21.30 -27.93 -7.47
C ALA A 37 20.33 -29.07 -7.80
N GLU A 38 19.39 -29.37 -6.90
CA GLU A 38 18.32 -30.34 -7.11
C GLU A 38 17.43 -29.95 -8.29
N GLY A 39 16.97 -28.70 -8.32
CA GLY A 39 16.18 -28.18 -9.44
C GLY A 39 16.94 -28.23 -10.76
N LYS A 40 18.23 -27.89 -10.77
CA LYS A 40 19.07 -27.97 -11.99
C LYS A 40 19.19 -29.39 -12.51
N ALA A 41 19.31 -30.39 -11.63
CA ALA A 41 19.30 -31.80 -12.01
C ALA A 41 17.94 -32.22 -12.60
N ARG A 42 16.82 -31.66 -12.10
CA ARG A 42 15.47 -31.97 -12.58
C ARG A 42 15.10 -31.31 -13.91
N PHE A 43 15.44 -30.04 -14.08
CA PHE A 43 15.02 -29.23 -15.22
C PHE A 43 16.05 -29.22 -16.34
N GLY A 44 17.34 -29.32 -16.01
CA GLY A 44 18.43 -29.29 -16.99
C GLY A 44 18.32 -28.09 -17.93
N PRO A 45 18.33 -28.29 -19.27
CA PRO A 45 18.14 -27.20 -20.23
C PRO A 45 16.68 -26.72 -20.36
N ASN A 46 15.70 -27.50 -19.88
CA ASN A 46 14.27 -27.22 -20.04
C ASN A 46 13.76 -26.29 -18.94
N THR A 47 14.23 -25.04 -18.99
CA THR A 47 13.84 -23.98 -18.04
C THR A 47 12.78 -23.05 -18.62
N LYS A 48 12.00 -22.41 -17.76
CA LYS A 48 11.00 -21.42 -18.14
C LYS A 48 11.67 -20.06 -18.34
N VAL A 49 11.24 -19.30 -19.33
CA VAL A 49 11.63 -17.89 -19.47
C VAL A 49 10.75 -17.06 -18.54
N PRO A 50 11.30 -16.42 -17.49
CA PRO A 50 10.47 -15.69 -16.54
C PRO A 50 9.98 -14.35 -17.12
N THR A 51 8.69 -14.09 -16.94
CA THR A 51 8.06 -12.77 -17.08
C THR A 51 8.69 -11.75 -16.12
N ARG A 52 8.41 -10.45 -16.31
CA ARG A 52 8.93 -9.40 -15.40
C ARG A 52 8.45 -9.59 -13.97
N PHE A 53 7.24 -10.12 -13.78
CA PHE A 53 6.64 -10.36 -12.47
C PHE A 53 7.27 -11.55 -11.76
N GLU A 54 7.52 -12.65 -12.47
CA GLU A 54 8.24 -13.81 -11.93
C GLU A 54 9.68 -13.44 -11.54
N ARG A 55 10.39 -12.67 -12.39
CA ARG A 55 11.71 -12.14 -12.05
C ARG A 55 11.68 -11.29 -10.78
N LYS A 56 10.71 -10.38 -10.67
CA LYS A 56 10.57 -9.52 -9.50
C LYS A 56 10.24 -10.31 -8.24
N TRP A 57 9.37 -11.31 -8.36
CA TRP A 57 8.99 -12.22 -7.28
C TRP A 57 10.20 -13.01 -6.74
N LEU A 58 10.99 -13.62 -7.63
CA LEU A 58 12.23 -14.31 -7.27
C LEU A 58 13.25 -13.37 -6.64
N GLN A 59 13.40 -12.15 -7.18
CA GLN A 59 14.28 -11.12 -6.60
C GLN A 59 13.80 -10.69 -5.20
N LEU A 60 12.50 -10.52 -5.01
CA LEU A 60 11.89 -10.15 -3.73
C LEU A 60 12.15 -11.24 -2.68
N ARG A 61 11.93 -12.51 -3.01
CA ARG A 61 12.19 -13.64 -2.09
C ARG A 61 13.66 -13.76 -1.70
N GLN A 62 14.58 -13.62 -2.66
CA GLN A 62 16.02 -13.59 -2.35
C GLN A 62 16.38 -12.43 -1.41
N ASN A 63 15.84 -11.22 -1.66
CA ASN A 63 16.08 -10.06 -0.80
C ASN A 63 15.46 -10.21 0.59
N ALA A 64 14.29 -10.82 0.69
CA ALA A 64 13.62 -11.08 1.96
C ALA A 64 14.42 -12.07 2.81
N LEU A 65 14.80 -13.22 2.23
CA LEU A 65 15.61 -14.23 2.89
C LEU A 65 16.95 -13.66 3.39
N ARG A 66 17.66 -12.89 2.53
CA ARG A 66 18.91 -12.21 2.92
C ARG A 66 18.73 -11.25 4.11
N ARG A 67 17.54 -10.67 4.28
CA ARG A 67 17.21 -9.76 5.39
C ARG A 67 16.57 -10.49 6.58
N GLY A 68 16.47 -11.82 6.53
CA GLY A 68 15.76 -12.63 7.52
C GLY A 68 14.28 -12.25 7.64
N LYS A 69 13.64 -11.89 6.51
CA LYS A 69 12.25 -11.46 6.46
C LYS A 69 11.36 -12.52 5.80
N ILE A 70 10.17 -12.68 6.36
CA ILE A 70 9.12 -13.57 5.84
C ILE A 70 8.55 -12.99 4.53
N VAL A 71 8.27 -13.88 3.58
CA VAL A 71 7.41 -13.61 2.43
C VAL A 71 6.17 -14.48 2.59
N ASP A 72 5.02 -13.83 2.72
CA ASP A 72 3.75 -14.52 2.82
C ASP A 72 3.42 -15.31 1.55
N ALA A 73 2.77 -16.47 1.69
CA ALA A 73 2.46 -17.36 0.59
C ALA A 73 1.51 -16.75 -0.46
N ALA A 74 0.70 -15.74 -0.08
CA ALA A 74 -0.16 -15.02 -1.02
C ALA A 74 0.66 -14.12 -1.98
N ILE A 75 1.92 -13.81 -1.65
CA ILE A 75 2.80 -13.04 -2.51
C ILE A 75 3.30 -13.93 -3.65
N THR A 76 2.56 -13.88 -4.75
CA THR A 76 2.81 -14.61 -6.00
C THR A 76 3.16 -13.66 -7.14
N PRO A 77 3.67 -14.13 -8.29
CA PRO A 77 3.83 -13.28 -9.48
C PRO A 77 2.52 -12.59 -9.90
N ARG A 78 1.38 -13.28 -9.79
CA ARG A 78 0.04 -12.72 -10.07
C ARG A 78 -0.33 -11.60 -9.10
N PHE A 79 0.06 -11.72 -7.82
CA PHE A 79 -0.12 -10.64 -6.87
C PHE A 79 0.71 -9.41 -7.24
N ILE A 80 1.98 -9.60 -7.64
CA ILE A 80 2.84 -8.49 -8.08
C ILE A 80 2.25 -7.80 -9.31
N GLU A 81 1.72 -8.57 -10.27
CA GLU A 81 1.00 -8.02 -11.42
C GLU A 81 -0.25 -7.24 -11.01
N PHE A 82 -1.02 -7.75 -10.04
CA PHE A 82 -2.21 -7.09 -9.52
C PHE A 82 -1.92 -5.73 -8.87
N ILE A 83 -0.80 -5.60 -8.17
CA ILE A 83 -0.39 -4.34 -7.54
C ILE A 83 0.48 -3.45 -8.46
N ASP A 84 0.78 -3.91 -9.66
CA ASP A 84 1.51 -3.14 -10.67
C ASP A 84 0.67 -1.97 -11.17
N TYR A 85 1.33 -0.85 -11.45
CA TYR A 85 0.66 0.35 -11.91
C TYR A 85 1.61 1.14 -12.82
N PRO A 86 1.19 1.78 -13.93
CA PRO A 86 2.13 2.43 -14.85
C PRO A 86 2.87 3.66 -14.28
N THR A 87 2.30 4.33 -13.28
CA THR A 87 2.83 5.57 -12.69
C THR A 87 3.18 5.34 -11.23
N CYS A 88 4.29 5.88 -10.73
CA CYS A 88 4.61 5.78 -9.29
C CYS A 88 3.61 6.61 -8.46
N PRO A 89 3.01 6.05 -7.38
CA PRO A 89 2.04 6.79 -6.56
C PRO A 89 2.68 7.90 -5.71
N VAL A 90 4.01 7.86 -5.51
CA VAL A 90 4.74 8.86 -4.72
C VAL A 90 5.23 9.99 -5.63
N THR A 91 5.99 9.65 -6.66
CA THR A 91 6.67 10.63 -7.53
C THR A 91 5.84 11.06 -8.73
N LEU A 92 4.74 10.36 -9.02
CA LEU A 92 3.85 10.58 -10.18
C LEU A 92 4.53 10.47 -11.56
N VAL A 93 5.77 10.00 -11.61
CA VAL A 93 6.47 9.68 -12.87
C VAL A 93 6.02 8.34 -13.41
N GLU A 94 6.02 8.20 -14.74
CA GLU A 94 5.86 6.91 -15.40
C GLU A 94 6.99 5.96 -14.98
N MET A 95 6.65 4.71 -14.67
CA MET A 95 7.62 3.72 -14.22
C MET A 95 8.26 3.01 -15.39
N THR A 96 9.59 2.98 -15.37
CA THR A 96 10.40 2.21 -16.30
C THR A 96 10.67 0.81 -15.73
N HIS A 97 11.21 -0.07 -16.57
CA HIS A 97 11.45 -1.46 -16.19
C HIS A 97 12.83 -1.92 -16.67
N SER A 98 13.70 -2.27 -15.73
CA SER A 98 15.03 -2.84 -16.02
C SER A 98 15.94 -1.92 -16.84
N THR A 99 15.80 -0.61 -16.67
CA THR A 99 16.65 0.39 -17.33
C THR A 99 17.82 0.84 -16.45
N GLY A 100 17.75 0.55 -15.14
CA GLY A 100 18.71 1.06 -14.15
C GLY A 100 18.45 2.51 -13.72
N ALA A 101 17.44 3.17 -14.29
CA ALA A 101 17.05 4.52 -13.93
C ALA A 101 16.32 4.57 -12.57
N ASP A 102 16.31 5.74 -11.95
CA ASP A 102 15.59 5.98 -10.70
C ASP A 102 14.05 5.93 -10.85
N THR A 103 13.55 5.94 -12.09
CA THR A 103 12.14 5.70 -12.45
C THR A 103 11.79 4.22 -12.52
N ASP A 104 12.77 3.31 -12.42
CA ASP A 104 12.46 1.88 -12.48
C ASP A 104 11.54 1.48 -11.34
N TRP A 105 10.60 0.59 -11.63
CA TRP A 105 9.69 0.07 -10.61
C TRP A 105 10.42 -0.74 -9.53
N SER A 106 9.91 -0.65 -8.32
CA SER A 106 10.40 -1.32 -7.13
C SER A 106 9.21 -1.79 -6.30
N VAL A 107 9.26 -3.03 -5.81
CA VAL A 107 8.27 -3.58 -4.87
C VAL A 107 8.87 -3.46 -3.48
N ASP A 108 8.22 -2.73 -2.58
CA ASP A 108 8.71 -2.54 -1.22
C ASP A 108 7.60 -2.67 -0.17
N ARG A 109 8.03 -2.95 1.06
CA ARG A 109 7.16 -3.01 2.24
C ARG A 109 6.91 -1.60 2.75
N VAL A 110 5.65 -1.21 2.87
CA VAL A 110 5.30 0.11 3.38
C VAL A 110 5.66 0.23 4.87
N ASN A 111 5.27 -0.76 5.67
CA ASN A 111 5.74 -0.95 7.03
C ASN A 111 6.99 -1.82 7.05
N ASN A 112 8.13 -1.21 7.37
CA ASN A 112 9.44 -1.87 7.42
C ASN A 112 9.55 -2.94 8.52
N ASP A 113 8.72 -2.85 9.56
CA ASP A 113 8.62 -3.85 10.62
C ASP A 113 7.70 -5.01 10.25
N GLY A 114 6.97 -4.93 9.14
CA GLY A 114 6.18 -6.06 8.62
C GLY A 114 6.98 -7.03 7.75
N ALA A 115 6.39 -8.20 7.52
CA ALA A 115 6.77 -9.15 6.47
C ALA A 115 6.41 -8.61 5.07
N TYR A 116 6.87 -9.29 4.02
CA TYR A 116 6.36 -9.09 2.67
C TYR A 116 5.00 -9.79 2.56
N ALA A 117 3.93 -9.02 2.70
CA ALA A 117 2.57 -9.55 2.83
C ALA A 117 1.53 -8.64 2.15
N ASP A 118 0.37 -9.22 1.82
CA ASP A 118 -0.77 -8.48 1.28
C ASP A 118 -1.18 -7.35 2.23
N GLY A 119 -1.51 -6.19 1.69
CA GLY A 119 -1.77 -4.97 2.44
C GLY A 119 -0.50 -4.20 2.85
N ASN A 120 0.67 -4.84 2.88
CA ASN A 120 1.94 -4.20 3.25
C ASN A 120 2.88 -3.94 2.07
N LEU A 121 2.55 -4.39 0.85
CA LEU A 121 3.39 -4.18 -0.34
C LEU A 121 2.84 -3.09 -1.25
N ILE A 122 3.75 -2.31 -1.83
CA ILE A 122 3.45 -1.37 -2.92
C ILE A 122 4.48 -1.45 -4.03
N VAL A 123 4.05 -1.12 -5.24
CA VAL A 123 4.95 -0.79 -6.35
C VAL A 123 5.17 0.73 -6.38
N MET A 124 6.43 1.15 -6.38
CA MET A 124 6.83 2.56 -6.54
C MET A 124 8.18 2.67 -7.25
N SER A 125 8.54 3.87 -7.71
CA SER A 125 9.85 4.12 -8.33
C SER A 125 11.00 3.83 -7.37
N VAL A 126 12.15 3.44 -7.93
CA VAL A 126 13.41 3.27 -7.19
C VAL A 126 13.77 4.54 -6.40
N ARG A 127 13.52 5.74 -6.95
CA ARG A 127 13.71 7.01 -6.24
C ARG A 127 12.89 7.08 -4.94
N ALA A 128 11.59 6.80 -5.02
CA ALA A 128 10.70 6.79 -3.85
C ALA A 128 11.14 5.75 -2.82
N ASN A 129 11.48 4.54 -3.28
CA ASN A 129 11.93 3.48 -2.39
C ASN A 129 13.26 3.83 -1.69
N LYS A 130 14.23 4.39 -2.42
CA LYS A 130 15.51 4.86 -1.85
C LYS A 130 15.29 5.95 -0.79
N ALA A 131 14.43 6.93 -1.08
CA ALA A 131 14.12 8.01 -0.15
C ALA A 131 13.47 7.50 1.15
N LYS A 132 12.51 6.56 1.02
CA LYS A 132 11.90 5.86 2.17
C LYS A 132 12.98 5.11 2.96
N GLY A 133 13.75 4.26 2.30
CA GLY A 133 14.77 3.44 2.95
C GLY A 133 14.22 2.64 4.13
N SER A 134 14.94 2.68 5.27
CA SER A 134 14.52 2.03 6.51
C SER A 134 13.62 2.89 7.40
N LYS A 135 13.22 4.10 6.97
CA LYS A 135 12.47 5.03 7.83
C LYS A 135 11.13 4.46 8.25
N SER A 136 10.77 4.70 9.51
CA SER A 136 9.47 4.38 10.10
C SER A 136 8.43 5.45 9.76
N LEU A 137 7.15 5.18 10.04
CA LEU A 137 6.10 6.20 9.93
C LEU A 137 6.41 7.42 10.83
N LEU A 138 6.99 7.18 12.01
CA LEU A 138 7.33 8.23 12.95
C LEU A 138 8.46 9.11 12.40
N ASP A 139 9.52 8.51 11.86
CA ASP A 139 10.65 9.25 11.27
C ASP A 139 10.18 10.19 10.16
N VAL A 140 9.25 9.71 9.30
CA VAL A 140 8.68 10.51 8.21
C VAL A 140 7.81 11.65 8.76
N LYS A 141 7.00 11.39 9.79
CA LYS A 141 6.19 12.42 10.45
C LYS A 141 7.06 13.49 11.11
N GLU A 142 8.15 13.10 11.75
CA GLU A 142 9.09 14.01 12.40
C GLU A 142 9.78 14.94 11.41
N LEU A 143 10.30 14.41 10.30
CA LEU A 143 10.88 15.22 9.22
C LEU A 143 9.87 16.24 8.70
N LEU A 144 8.64 15.81 8.39
CA LEU A 144 7.62 16.70 7.84
C LEU A 144 7.12 17.73 8.86
N ALA A 145 7.08 17.39 10.15
CA ALA A 145 6.77 18.33 11.22
C ALA A 145 7.84 19.42 11.36
N ASN A 146 9.09 19.08 11.09
CA ASN A 146 10.22 20.01 11.05
C ASN A 146 10.33 20.78 9.72
N TRP A 147 9.32 20.68 8.84
CA TRP A 147 9.37 21.25 7.50
C TRP A 147 10.59 20.78 6.71
N GLU A 148 10.86 19.47 6.74
CA GLU A 148 11.88 18.82 5.92
C GLU A 148 11.25 17.70 5.09
N PRO A 149 11.46 17.68 3.76
CA PRO A 149 11.05 16.53 2.94
C PRO A 149 12.01 15.36 3.15
N LEU A 150 11.60 14.15 2.76
CA LEU A 150 12.54 13.04 2.70
C LEU A 150 13.66 13.35 1.67
N PRO A 151 14.92 13.00 1.95
CA PRO A 151 16.01 13.17 0.99
C PRO A 151 15.68 12.49 -0.36
N GLY A 152 15.78 13.25 -1.46
CA GLY A 152 15.48 12.78 -2.82
C GLY A 152 14.01 12.93 -3.24
N LEU A 153 13.14 13.43 -2.36
CA LEU A 153 11.73 13.74 -2.64
C LEU A 153 11.43 15.22 -2.35
N SER A 154 10.43 15.76 -3.03
CA SER A 154 9.79 17.02 -2.65
C SER A 154 8.86 16.83 -1.43
N PHE A 155 8.36 17.93 -0.87
CA PHE A 155 7.32 17.87 0.17
C PHE A 155 6.08 17.11 -0.26
N ARG A 156 5.57 17.38 -1.47
CA ARG A 156 4.37 16.71 -1.98
C ARG A 156 4.58 15.21 -2.13
N GLU A 157 5.72 14.81 -2.69
CA GLU A 157 6.09 13.39 -2.78
C GLU A 157 6.24 12.75 -1.40
N SER A 158 6.83 13.47 -0.43
CA SER A 158 6.97 13.00 0.95
C SER A 158 5.61 12.80 1.63
N PHE A 159 4.66 13.71 1.44
CA PHE A 159 3.29 13.57 1.92
C PHE A 159 2.54 12.41 1.25
N ARG A 160 2.78 12.14 -0.03
CA ARG A 160 2.22 10.97 -0.73
C ARG A 160 2.75 9.67 -0.14
N LEU A 161 4.06 9.60 0.12
CA LEU A 161 4.66 8.46 0.80
C LEU A 161 4.07 8.28 2.20
N LEU A 162 3.96 9.36 2.98
CA LEU A 162 3.33 9.34 4.30
C LEU A 162 1.90 8.77 4.22
N SER A 163 1.06 9.24 3.29
CA SER A 163 -0.30 8.72 3.09
C SER A 163 -0.35 7.22 2.89
N LEU A 164 0.58 6.65 2.11
CA LEU A 164 0.63 5.21 1.89
C LEU A 164 1.03 4.46 3.16
N MET A 165 1.86 5.06 4.02
CA MET A 165 2.35 4.46 5.27
C MET A 165 1.33 4.45 6.41
N GLU A 166 0.35 5.35 6.42
CA GLU A 166 -0.55 5.55 7.56
C GLU A 166 -1.20 4.26 8.04
N LYS A 167 -1.94 3.54 7.19
CA LYS A 167 -2.65 2.33 7.63
C LYS A 167 -1.69 1.17 7.90
N PRO A 168 -0.73 0.81 7.02
CA PRO A 168 0.19 -0.28 7.28
C PRO A 168 1.03 -0.13 8.56
N CYS A 169 1.28 1.11 9.00
CA CYS A 169 2.09 1.37 10.19
C CYS A 169 1.24 1.74 11.43
N SER A 170 -0.09 1.84 11.31
CA SER A 170 -0.97 2.15 12.43
C SER A 170 -1.18 0.93 13.32
N SER A 171 -1.23 1.15 14.65
CA SER A 171 -1.63 0.11 15.58
C SER A 171 -3.09 -0.33 15.31
N PRO A 172 -3.40 -1.64 15.31
CA PRO A 172 -4.77 -2.14 15.19
C PRO A 172 -5.72 -1.65 16.30
N THR A 173 -5.17 -1.23 17.45
CA THR A 173 -5.93 -0.76 18.61
C THR A 173 -6.06 0.75 18.68
N ALA A 174 -5.33 1.49 17.85
CA ALA A 174 -5.40 2.94 17.81
C ALA A 174 -6.67 3.41 17.09
N GLN A 175 -7.21 4.54 17.51
CA GLN A 175 -8.21 5.24 16.72
C GLN A 175 -7.63 5.54 15.34
N GLU A 176 -8.38 5.18 14.30
CA GLU A 176 -7.89 5.31 12.93
C GLU A 176 -7.52 6.77 12.61
N PRO A 177 -6.31 7.03 12.10
CA PRO A 177 -5.88 8.40 11.82
C PRO A 177 -6.72 9.00 10.69
N ARG A 178 -7.14 10.26 10.88
CA ARG A 178 -7.91 11.03 9.89
C ARG A 178 -6.99 11.93 9.06
N ASN A 179 -5.98 11.32 8.46
CA ASN A 179 -4.95 12.04 7.72
C ASN A 179 -5.35 12.24 6.25
N THR A 180 -4.84 13.33 5.68
CA THR A 180 -5.10 13.68 4.28
C THR A 180 -4.60 12.58 3.33
N LEU A 181 -5.42 12.30 2.30
CA LEU A 181 -5.03 11.45 1.19
C LEU A 181 -4.31 12.29 0.13
N PHE A 182 -3.00 12.12 -0.03
CA PHE A 182 -2.20 12.87 -0.99
C PHE A 182 -1.97 12.16 -2.33
N THR A 183 -2.32 10.88 -2.43
CA THR A 183 -2.19 10.09 -3.66
C THR A 183 -3.35 9.15 -3.84
N ARG A 184 -3.49 8.59 -5.05
CA ARG A 184 -4.49 7.55 -5.30
C ARG A 184 -4.27 6.33 -4.41
N LEU A 185 -5.36 5.61 -4.17
CA LEU A 185 -5.30 4.34 -3.46
C LEU A 185 -4.70 3.27 -4.37
N CYS A 186 -3.58 2.69 -3.94
CA CYS A 186 -2.96 1.55 -4.62
C CYS A 186 -3.75 0.27 -4.36
N PHE A 187 -3.77 -0.62 -5.34
CA PHE A 187 -4.30 -1.97 -5.16
C PHE A 187 -3.43 -2.75 -4.18
N GLY A 188 -4.06 -3.62 -3.38
CA GLY A 188 -3.35 -4.49 -2.43
C GLY A 188 -2.66 -3.76 -1.27
N THR A 189 -2.93 -2.46 -1.05
CA THR A 189 -2.37 -1.71 0.07
C THR A 189 -3.43 -1.39 1.11
N ALA A 190 -3.08 -1.61 2.38
CA ALA A 190 -3.91 -1.20 3.51
C ALA A 190 -4.12 0.32 3.50
N ARG A 191 -5.35 0.74 3.82
CA ARG A 191 -5.76 2.16 3.84
C ARG A 191 -6.78 2.44 4.92
N THR A 192 -6.91 3.71 5.30
CA THR A 192 -7.90 4.14 6.29
C THR A 192 -9.28 4.39 5.68
N ASN A 193 -10.35 4.30 6.46
CA ASN A 193 -11.68 4.66 5.98
C ASN A 193 -11.80 6.15 5.67
N TYR A 194 -11.05 6.99 6.38
CA TYR A 194 -10.96 8.42 6.04
C TYR A 194 -10.30 8.66 4.68
N GLN A 195 -9.30 7.86 4.30
CA GLN A 195 -8.72 7.89 2.95
C GLN A 195 -9.69 7.33 1.90
N ASN A 196 -10.42 6.25 2.20
CA ASN A 196 -11.48 5.73 1.31
C ASN A 196 -12.52 6.81 1.00
N LEU A 197 -12.99 7.54 2.02
CA LEU A 197 -13.94 8.63 1.87
C LEU A 197 -13.39 9.76 0.97
N GLN A 198 -12.15 10.20 1.21
CA GLN A 198 -11.51 11.22 0.37
C GLN A 198 -11.40 10.76 -1.09
N HIS A 199 -10.99 9.51 -1.32
CA HIS A 199 -10.92 8.93 -2.65
C HIS A 199 -12.29 8.88 -3.33
N ILE A 200 -13.34 8.46 -2.64
CA ILE A 200 -14.71 8.45 -3.18
C ILE A 200 -15.15 9.86 -3.61
N LEU A 201 -14.88 10.87 -2.79
CA LEU A 201 -15.24 12.26 -3.11
C LEU A 201 -14.46 12.78 -4.32
N VAL A 202 -13.19 12.43 -4.43
CA VAL A 202 -12.37 12.72 -5.61
C VAL A 202 -12.94 12.02 -6.85
N MET A 203 -13.29 10.73 -6.78
CA MET A 203 -13.93 9.99 -7.89
C MET A 203 -15.31 10.54 -8.27
N CYS A 204 -16.05 11.12 -7.31
CA CYS A 204 -17.33 11.79 -7.59
C CYS A 204 -17.18 13.01 -8.51
N THR A 205 -15.97 13.55 -8.70
CA THR A 205 -15.74 14.67 -9.62
C THR A 205 -15.63 14.22 -11.08
N THR A 206 -15.44 12.93 -11.34
CA THR A 206 -15.24 12.37 -12.68
C THR A 206 -16.48 11.66 -13.23
N VAL A 207 -17.59 11.68 -12.50
CA VAL A 207 -18.85 11.02 -12.88
C VAL A 207 -19.97 12.03 -13.10
N ASP A 208 -21.01 11.63 -13.81
CA ASP A 208 -22.19 12.46 -14.02
C ASP A 208 -22.94 12.79 -12.71
N SER A 209 -23.81 13.80 -12.79
CA SER A 209 -24.58 14.28 -11.64
C SER A 209 -25.50 13.23 -11.03
N SER A 210 -26.00 12.27 -11.81
CA SER A 210 -26.88 11.19 -11.33
C SER A 210 -26.10 10.21 -10.45
N LYS A 211 -24.97 9.70 -10.95
CA LYS A 211 -24.06 8.80 -10.21
C LYS A 211 -23.50 9.47 -8.96
N ARG A 212 -23.09 10.74 -9.08
CA ARG A 212 -22.68 11.55 -7.93
C ARG A 212 -23.79 11.63 -6.89
N ASN A 213 -25.00 12.05 -7.27
CA ASN A 213 -26.11 12.18 -6.33
C ASN A 213 -26.47 10.83 -5.68
N ALA A 214 -26.38 9.72 -6.42
CA ALA A 214 -26.53 8.38 -5.85
C ALA A 214 -25.47 8.11 -4.78
N MET A 215 -24.20 8.42 -5.04
CA MET A 215 -23.12 8.28 -4.05
C MET A 215 -23.37 9.12 -2.80
N PHE A 216 -23.80 10.37 -2.95
CA PHE A 216 -24.11 11.24 -1.82
C PHE A 216 -25.24 10.69 -0.95
N ARG A 217 -26.28 10.09 -1.57
CA ARG A 217 -27.34 9.39 -0.83
C ARG A 217 -26.76 8.22 -0.05
N THR A 218 -25.97 7.36 -0.71
CA THR A 218 -25.32 6.21 -0.06
C THR A 218 -24.46 6.61 1.13
N LEU A 219 -23.70 7.69 1.02
CA LEU A 219 -22.88 8.23 2.11
C LEU A 219 -23.74 8.85 3.23
N SER A 220 -24.85 9.51 2.89
CA SER A 220 -25.75 10.15 3.86
C SER A 220 -26.61 9.16 4.63
N ASP A 221 -26.85 7.96 4.09
CA ASP A 221 -27.53 6.86 4.80
C ASP A 221 -26.81 6.43 6.09
N ALA A 222 -25.57 6.87 6.31
CA ALA A 222 -24.82 6.64 7.54
C ALA A 222 -25.38 7.44 8.75
N HIS A 223 -26.16 8.49 8.50
CA HIS A 223 -26.69 9.39 9.53
C HIS A 223 -28.13 9.02 9.91
N THR A 224 -28.56 9.40 11.12
CA THR A 224 -29.98 9.29 11.51
C THR A 224 -30.83 10.34 10.79
N HIS A 225 -32.14 10.10 10.67
CA HIS A 225 -33.05 11.04 10.02
C HIS A 225 -33.06 12.44 10.66
N ALA A 226 -32.88 12.54 11.99
CA ALA A 226 -32.88 13.81 12.72
C ALA A 226 -31.67 14.71 12.40
N ASP A 227 -30.49 14.12 12.18
CA ASP A 227 -29.24 14.83 11.89
C ASP A 227 -28.92 14.93 10.38
N SER A 228 -29.78 14.33 9.55
CA SER A 228 -29.52 14.09 8.12
C SER A 228 -29.36 15.38 7.32
N ARG A 229 -30.16 16.42 7.59
CA ARG A 229 -30.15 17.64 6.77
C ARG A 229 -28.88 18.47 7.00
N ALA A 230 -28.51 18.74 8.24
CA ALA A 230 -27.29 19.49 8.57
C ALA A 230 -26.03 18.72 8.16
N SER A 231 -26.00 17.41 8.38
CA SER A 231 -24.89 16.56 7.95
C SER A 231 -24.75 16.52 6.42
N ALA A 232 -25.86 16.36 5.67
CA ALA A 232 -25.82 16.39 4.21
C ALA A 232 -25.29 17.73 3.67
N SER A 233 -25.64 18.86 4.30
CA SER A 233 -25.09 20.17 3.95
C SER A 233 -23.58 20.26 4.16
N LEU A 234 -23.03 19.68 5.24
CA LEU A 234 -21.58 19.67 5.49
C LEU A 234 -20.82 18.88 4.41
N LEU A 235 -21.30 17.68 4.04
CA LEU A 235 -20.66 16.87 3.00
C LEU A 235 -20.69 17.58 1.65
N LYS A 236 -21.83 18.18 1.30
CA LYS A 236 -21.98 18.94 0.06
C LYS A 236 -21.01 20.12 0.03
N LEU A 237 -20.93 20.90 1.10
CA LEU A 237 -20.01 22.03 1.19
C LEU A 237 -18.54 21.58 1.12
N ALA A 238 -18.17 20.48 1.78
CA ALA A 238 -16.83 19.91 1.68
C ALA A 238 -16.50 19.55 0.23
N TYR A 239 -17.40 18.86 -0.46
CA TYR A 239 -17.22 18.50 -1.87
C TYR A 239 -17.13 19.73 -2.78
N GLU A 240 -17.92 20.77 -2.56
CA GLU A 240 -17.81 22.03 -3.32
C GLU A 240 -16.43 22.69 -3.14
N LYS A 241 -15.87 22.66 -1.92
CA LYS A 241 -14.49 23.11 -1.67
C LYS A 241 -13.46 22.25 -2.40
N LEU A 242 -13.62 20.93 -2.36
CA LEU A 242 -12.76 20.00 -3.08
C LEU A 242 -12.76 20.29 -4.60
N VAL A 243 -13.94 20.37 -5.22
CA VAL A 243 -14.09 20.65 -6.65
C VAL A 243 -13.46 21.98 -7.02
N LYS A 244 -13.70 23.03 -6.23
CA LYS A 244 -13.07 24.34 -6.46
C LYS A 244 -11.54 24.24 -6.37
N ARG A 245 -11.01 23.51 -5.38
CA ARG A 245 -9.56 23.35 -5.23
C ARG A 245 -8.94 22.54 -6.37
N MET A 246 -9.64 21.52 -6.87
CA MET A 246 -9.18 20.69 -7.99
C MET A 246 -8.91 21.48 -9.27
N GLN A 247 -9.55 22.63 -9.46
CA GLN A 247 -9.28 23.53 -10.60
C GLN A 247 -7.93 24.25 -10.52
N SER A 248 -7.24 24.18 -9.37
CA SER A 248 -6.03 24.94 -9.07
C SER A 248 -4.80 24.06 -8.77
N VAL A 249 -4.90 22.74 -8.98
CA VAL A 249 -3.82 21.78 -8.71
C VAL A 249 -3.59 20.90 -9.92
N ASP A 250 -2.33 20.52 -10.15
CA ASP A 250 -1.95 19.68 -11.29
C ASP A 250 -2.35 18.21 -11.08
N TYR A 251 -2.35 17.77 -9.82
CA TYR A 251 -2.74 16.42 -9.43
C TYR A 251 -3.94 16.46 -8.48
N MET A 252 -5.04 15.80 -8.89
CA MET A 252 -6.33 15.88 -8.21
C MET A 252 -6.30 15.57 -6.70
N TYR A 253 -5.45 14.65 -6.24
CA TYR A 253 -5.36 14.31 -4.82
C TYR A 253 -4.67 15.40 -3.98
N ASP A 254 -3.89 16.29 -4.59
CA ASP A 254 -3.31 17.43 -3.87
C ASP A 254 -4.41 18.40 -3.40
N ALA A 255 -5.59 18.39 -4.05
CA ALA A 255 -6.76 19.15 -3.61
C ALA A 255 -7.29 18.71 -2.24
N CYS A 256 -7.06 17.44 -1.85
CA CYS A 256 -7.41 16.95 -0.52
C CYS A 256 -6.64 17.66 0.59
N SER A 257 -5.54 18.35 0.29
CA SER A 257 -4.79 19.13 1.29
C SER A 257 -5.42 20.46 1.67
N ASP A 258 -6.52 20.86 1.03
CA ASP A 258 -7.24 22.09 1.37
C ASP A 258 -7.81 22.03 2.80
N GLU A 259 -7.46 23.03 3.60
CA GLU A 259 -7.81 23.08 5.02
C GLU A 259 -9.33 23.19 5.25
N ALA A 260 -10.02 23.96 4.40
CA ALA A 260 -11.47 24.13 4.50
C ALA A 260 -12.20 22.83 4.15
N PHE A 261 -11.78 22.15 3.08
CA PHE A 261 -12.26 20.81 2.73
C PHE A 261 -12.05 19.82 3.89
N GLN A 262 -10.83 19.73 4.42
CA GLN A 262 -10.51 18.80 5.50
C GLN A 262 -11.29 19.09 6.78
N THR A 263 -11.46 20.36 7.13
CA THR A 263 -12.22 20.76 8.32
C THR A 263 -13.70 20.38 8.19
N LEU A 264 -14.31 20.65 7.04
CA LEU A 264 -15.71 20.28 6.78
C LEU A 264 -15.91 18.76 6.75
N LEU A 265 -14.99 18.03 6.11
CA LEU A 265 -15.06 16.58 6.02
C LEU A 265 -14.91 15.92 7.40
N ARG A 266 -13.96 16.37 8.23
CA ARG A 266 -13.81 15.88 9.61
C ARG A 266 -15.07 16.11 10.43
N ARG A 267 -15.62 17.34 10.38
CA ARG A 267 -16.87 17.68 11.08
C ARG A 267 -18.03 16.79 10.62
N TRP A 268 -18.14 16.51 9.32
CA TRP A 268 -19.14 15.60 8.80
C TRP A 268 -18.97 14.16 9.29
N VAL A 269 -17.73 13.64 9.33
CA VAL A 269 -17.46 12.30 9.89
C VAL A 269 -17.79 12.24 11.39
N GLU A 270 -17.60 13.33 12.12
CA GLU A 270 -17.92 13.42 13.56
C GLU A 270 -19.42 13.37 13.83
N THR A 271 -20.27 13.78 12.89
CA THR A 271 -21.73 13.65 13.04
C THR A 271 -22.23 12.23 12.81
N ILE A 272 -21.40 11.28 12.37
CA ILE A 272 -21.80 9.88 12.20
C ILE A 272 -21.94 9.21 13.59
N PRO A 273 -23.14 8.73 13.96
CA PRO A 273 -23.35 8.05 15.24
C PRO A 273 -22.42 6.85 15.39
N SER A 274 -21.88 6.65 16.59
CA SER A 274 -21.00 5.52 16.90
C SER A 274 -21.62 4.16 16.53
N THR A 275 -22.94 4.03 16.71
CA THR A 275 -23.73 2.83 16.37
C THR A 275 -23.81 2.55 14.86
N ARG A 276 -23.56 3.55 14.01
CA ARG A 276 -23.60 3.43 12.54
C ARG A 276 -22.21 3.31 11.90
N ARG A 277 -21.12 3.59 12.64
CA ARG A 277 -19.75 3.64 12.08
C ARG A 277 -19.34 2.35 11.38
N LYS A 278 -19.53 1.19 12.00
CA LYS A 278 -19.18 -0.10 11.38
C LYS A 278 -19.92 -0.34 10.05
N ALA A 279 -21.19 0.04 9.99
CA ALA A 279 -21.98 -0.08 8.75
C ALA A 279 -21.52 0.92 7.68
N PHE A 280 -21.14 2.13 8.09
CA PHE A 280 -20.55 3.12 7.19
C PHE A 280 -19.21 2.67 6.63
N ASP A 281 -18.33 2.15 7.48
CA ASP A 281 -17.03 1.61 7.09
C ASP A 281 -17.18 0.50 6.03
N ALA A 282 -18.08 -0.47 6.28
CA ALA A 282 -18.39 -1.52 5.31
C ALA A 282 -18.94 -0.98 3.98
N LYS A 283 -19.69 0.13 3.99
CA LYS A 283 -20.15 0.80 2.76
C LYS A 283 -18.98 1.41 1.99
N LEU A 284 -18.04 2.08 2.67
CA LEU A 284 -16.86 2.67 2.02
C LEU A 284 -15.98 1.59 1.38
N GLU A 285 -15.81 0.47 2.06
CA GLU A 285 -15.14 -0.71 1.54
C GLU A 285 -15.81 -1.20 0.26
N ALA A 286 -17.13 -1.44 0.30
CA ALA A 286 -17.90 -1.91 -0.85
C ALA A 286 -17.81 -0.97 -2.08
N ILE A 287 -17.87 0.35 -1.85
CA ILE A 287 -17.76 1.35 -2.93
C ILE A 287 -16.38 1.33 -3.59
N THR A 288 -15.31 1.15 -2.80
CA THR A 288 -13.93 1.22 -3.30
C THR A 288 -13.37 -0.14 -3.72
N GLY A 289 -14.20 -1.19 -3.72
CA GLY A 289 -13.77 -2.58 -3.92
C GLY A 289 -12.77 -3.04 -2.85
N GLY A 290 -12.70 -2.34 -1.72
CA GLY A 290 -11.88 -2.72 -0.59
C GLY A 290 -12.60 -3.74 0.28
N SER A 291 -11.83 -4.39 1.14
CA SER A 291 -12.35 -5.20 2.23
C SER A 291 -11.59 -4.85 3.51
N GLY A 292 -12.28 -4.90 4.64
CA GLY A 292 -11.65 -4.78 5.94
C GLY A 292 -10.53 -5.82 6.05
N ILE A 293 -9.36 -5.38 6.53
CA ILE A 293 -8.18 -6.25 6.61
C ILE A 293 -8.46 -7.34 7.66
N PRO A 294 -8.59 -8.62 7.26
CA PRO A 294 -8.86 -9.69 8.20
C PRO A 294 -7.70 -9.82 9.20
N LYS A 295 -8.00 -10.29 10.41
CA LYS A 295 -6.95 -10.52 11.43
C LYS A 295 -5.91 -11.52 10.92
N GLU A 296 -6.34 -12.44 10.07
CA GLU A 296 -5.53 -13.43 9.38
C GLU A 296 -4.48 -12.75 8.50
N VAL A 297 -4.86 -11.74 7.72
CA VAL A 297 -3.92 -10.95 6.90
C VAL A 297 -2.98 -10.13 7.79
N LEU A 298 -3.46 -9.53 8.88
CA LEU A 298 -2.57 -8.83 9.82
C LEU A 298 -1.55 -9.76 10.49
N ARG A 299 -1.92 -11.03 10.74
CA ARG A 299 -0.99 -12.02 11.28
C ARG A 299 0.14 -12.34 10.30
N THR A 300 -0.12 -12.33 8.99
CA THR A 300 0.93 -12.59 7.98
C THR A 300 1.98 -11.48 7.95
N TRP A 301 1.69 -10.30 8.48
CA TRP A 301 2.69 -9.24 8.62
C TRP A 301 3.72 -9.55 9.69
N ALA A 302 3.46 -10.52 10.58
CA ALA A 302 4.39 -11.00 11.60
C ALA A 302 4.98 -9.85 12.45
N LEU A 303 4.16 -8.86 12.82
CA LEU A 303 4.61 -7.64 13.52
C LEU A 303 5.34 -7.94 14.83
N GLU A 304 4.97 -9.01 15.54
CA GLU A 304 5.60 -9.45 16.80
C GLU A 304 7.08 -9.81 16.60
N SER A 305 7.43 -10.49 15.50
CA SER A 305 8.81 -10.81 15.14
C SER A 305 9.44 -9.73 14.24
N LYS A 306 8.78 -8.59 14.08
CA LYS A 306 9.13 -7.55 13.11
C LYS A 306 9.29 -8.14 11.70
N GLY A 307 8.38 -9.01 11.29
CA GLY A 307 8.37 -9.66 9.98
C GLY A 307 9.53 -10.62 9.77
N ARG A 308 10.24 -11.03 10.84
CA ARG A 308 11.33 -12.00 10.78
C ARG A 308 10.83 -13.40 11.04
N PHE A 309 11.57 -14.39 10.58
CA PHE A 309 11.39 -15.77 11.05
C PHE A 309 11.59 -15.77 12.56
N ALA A 310 10.64 -16.32 13.28
CA ALA A 310 10.63 -16.20 14.72
C ALA A 310 11.58 -17.22 15.35
N ASP A 311 12.55 -16.76 16.13
CA ASP A 311 13.38 -17.60 16.98
C ASP A 311 12.54 -17.99 18.21
N TRP A 312 11.74 -19.05 18.11
CA TRP A 312 11.19 -19.72 19.28
C TRP A 312 11.95 -21.03 19.50
#